data_AF-A0A850T0G1-F1
#
_entry.id   AF-A0A850T0G1-F1
#
_cell.length_a   1.000
_cell.length_b   1.000
_cell.length_c   1.000
_cell.angle_alpha   90.00
_cell.angle_beta   90.00
_cell.angle_gamma   90.00
#
_symmetry.space_group_name_H-M   'P 1'
#
loop_
_entity.id
_entity.type
_entity.pdbx_description
1 polymer ?
#
loop_
_entity_poly.entity_id
_entity_poly.type
_entity_poly.pdbx_seq_one_letter_code
_entity_poly.pdbx_strand_id
1 'polypeptide(L)'
;MTAVPGDSCHNAFKDILINQFREKIYNGFINDAIIPVLKDVMAYAHDIVNALERSNQSPAVACGPGCSYCCHSQIDVLPIEALLIVSFIHKNFTQKQIFLLMEKIEQRLELIQGKSDSTLFSIKDTLPCIFLENGMCRIYQVRPFICRAWNSMDSSLCKKIFDSGTFDDEIESSSARNFIFESARSLFADFGRQLKLETLPFEMTQAMFNCLKTIDPFSLWLSGQDILNVNNPLEPAFSRVDSSGDHGFIEADSDKSVQTRPVSREQEYIDYFYDKYKRRLTGYETTGNDSQVHSFIFQNVYGKSIGAIALDAGVSQNRTVHIHHLRAFVLQNGSGTQMLLELCRKADCFNIRLSANPAFTPNETFSRKDFKVLSNWYEQFGFKGDTGLCRIPRQG
;
A
#
# COMPACT_ATOMS: atom_id res chain seq x y z
N MET A 1 4.65 -16.57 -28.87
CA MET A 1 3.60 -17.61 -28.69
C MET A 1 2.34 -16.94 -28.20
N THR A 2 1.24 -17.05 -28.94
CA THR A 2 -0.07 -16.54 -28.57
C THR A 2 -0.62 -17.36 -27.40
N ALA A 3 -0.85 -16.69 -26.27
CA ALA A 3 -1.38 -17.32 -25.06
C ALA A 3 -2.81 -17.82 -25.29
N VAL A 4 -3.03 -19.11 -25.04
CA VAL A 4 -4.36 -19.70 -24.91
C VAL A 4 -4.96 -19.18 -23.60
N PRO A 5 -6.13 -18.53 -23.61
CA PRO A 5 -6.81 -18.13 -22.37
C PRO A 5 -7.51 -19.36 -21.78
N GLY A 6 -6.84 -20.02 -20.83
CA GLY A 6 -7.35 -21.17 -20.10
C GLY A 6 -6.85 -21.17 -18.67
N ASP A 7 -7.79 -21.09 -17.73
CA ASP A 7 -7.68 -21.13 -16.27
C ASP A 7 -6.76 -20.11 -15.61
N SER A 8 -7.32 -19.35 -14.67
CA SER A 8 -6.53 -18.63 -13.66
C SER A 8 -5.65 -19.67 -12.93
N CYS A 9 -4.39 -19.80 -13.36
CA CYS A 9 -3.45 -20.74 -12.78
C CYS A 9 -3.37 -20.46 -11.28
N HIS A 10 -3.91 -21.40 -10.49
CA HIS A 10 -3.96 -21.28 -9.04
C HIS A 10 -2.53 -21.17 -8.50
N ASN A 11 -2.20 -20.00 -7.93
CA ASN A 11 -0.87 -19.73 -7.41
C ASN A 11 -0.72 -20.31 -5.99
N ALA A 12 -0.46 -21.62 -5.92
CA ALA A 12 -0.34 -22.35 -4.66
C ALA A 12 0.73 -21.77 -3.71
N PHE A 13 1.82 -21.19 -4.25
CA PHE A 13 2.84 -20.57 -3.41
C PHE A 13 2.34 -19.27 -2.79
N LYS A 14 1.57 -18.47 -3.53
CA LYS A 14 0.90 -17.28 -2.97
C LYS A 14 -0.05 -17.67 -1.84
N ASP A 15 -0.77 -18.79 -1.95
CA ASP A 15 -1.63 -19.27 -0.86
C ASP A 15 -0.83 -19.67 0.38
N ILE A 16 0.34 -20.31 0.21
CA ILE A 16 1.28 -20.57 1.31
C ILE A 16 1.70 -19.26 1.98
N LEU A 17 2.11 -18.26 1.18
CA LEU A 17 2.50 -16.95 1.71
C LEU A 17 1.33 -16.27 2.44
N ILE A 18 0.12 -16.32 1.90
CA ILE A 18 -1.08 -15.77 2.54
C ILE A 18 -1.32 -16.47 3.87
N ASN A 19 -1.29 -17.81 3.92
CA ASN A 19 -1.52 -18.57 5.14
C ASN A 19 -0.48 -18.25 6.22
N GLN A 20 0.78 -18.06 5.83
CA GLN A 20 1.88 -17.80 6.76
C GLN A 20 1.96 -16.33 7.21
N PHE A 21 1.67 -15.37 6.33
CA PHE A 21 1.97 -13.96 6.55
C PHE A 21 0.74 -13.04 6.62
N ARG A 22 -0.49 -13.48 6.31
CA ARG A 22 -1.68 -12.59 6.28
C ARG A 22 -1.83 -11.73 7.53
N GLU A 23 -1.78 -12.33 8.72
CA GLU A 23 -1.88 -11.60 9.99
C GLU A 23 -0.70 -10.65 10.21
N LYS A 24 0.52 -11.10 9.94
CA LYS A 24 1.71 -10.25 10.06
C LYS A 24 1.63 -9.05 9.12
N ILE A 25 1.22 -9.26 7.88
CA ILE A 25 1.09 -8.20 6.87
C ILE A 25 0.02 -7.21 7.33
N TYR A 26 -1.17 -7.69 7.69
CA TYR A 26 -2.24 -6.81 8.14
C TYR A 26 -1.89 -6.02 9.40
N ASN A 27 -1.33 -6.69 10.41
CA ASN A 27 -0.88 -6.03 11.62
C ASN A 27 0.31 -5.11 11.36
N GLY A 28 1.15 -5.43 10.37
CA GLY A 28 2.22 -4.56 9.89
C GLY A 28 1.68 -3.26 9.29
N PHE A 29 0.62 -3.34 8.48
CA PHE A 29 -0.06 -2.15 7.95
C PHE A 29 -0.77 -1.34 9.03
N ILE A 30 -1.37 -2.01 10.01
CA ILE A 30 -2.09 -1.36 11.12
C ILE A 30 -1.15 -0.63 12.08
N ASN A 31 0.03 -1.17 12.32
CA ASN A 31 0.99 -0.65 13.30
C ASN A 31 2.15 0.12 12.65
N ASP A 32 2.01 0.55 11.39
CA ASP A 32 3.07 1.26 10.64
C ASP A 32 4.40 0.46 10.57
N ALA A 33 4.33 -0.87 10.71
CA ALA A 33 5.44 -1.81 10.82
C ALA A 33 5.51 -2.79 9.64
N ILE A 34 5.03 -2.39 8.47
CA ILE A 34 4.99 -3.25 7.28
C ILE A 34 6.38 -3.54 6.68
N ILE A 35 7.35 -2.64 6.85
CA ILE A 35 8.71 -2.79 6.29
C ILE A 35 9.46 -4.01 6.85
N PRO A 36 9.50 -4.27 8.17
CA PRO A 36 10.01 -5.53 8.71
C PRO A 36 9.33 -6.77 8.12
N VAL A 37 8.00 -6.74 7.98
CA VAL A 37 7.25 -7.89 7.43
C VAL A 37 7.57 -8.12 5.96
N LEU A 38 7.77 -7.05 5.17
CA LEU A 38 8.27 -7.16 3.80
C LEU A 38 9.64 -7.85 3.76
N LYS A 39 10.55 -7.48 4.65
CA LYS A 39 11.87 -8.15 4.75
C LYS A 39 11.74 -9.63 5.11
N ASP A 40 10.84 -9.98 6.03
CA ASP A 40 10.58 -11.38 6.39
C ASP A 40 10.07 -12.19 5.19
N VAL A 41 9.12 -11.64 4.42
CA VAL A 41 8.60 -12.30 3.21
C VAL A 41 9.69 -12.43 2.15
N MET A 42 10.52 -11.39 1.96
CA MET A 42 11.67 -11.44 1.04
C MET A 42 12.69 -12.52 1.45
N ALA A 43 12.99 -12.63 2.73
CA ALA A 43 13.90 -13.64 3.26
C ALA A 43 13.31 -15.05 3.07
N TYR A 44 12.04 -15.25 3.40
CA TYR A 44 11.35 -16.52 3.19
C TYR A 44 11.36 -16.94 1.73
N ALA A 45 11.02 -16.03 0.81
CA ALA A 45 11.08 -16.30 -0.63
C ALA A 45 12.50 -16.71 -1.07
N HIS A 46 13.53 -16.03 -0.54
CA HIS A 46 14.92 -16.37 -0.83
C HIS A 46 15.31 -17.76 -0.30
N ASP A 47 14.88 -18.11 0.92
CA ASP A 47 15.16 -19.41 1.52
C ASP A 47 14.51 -20.55 0.73
N ILE A 48 13.29 -20.37 0.24
CA ILE A 48 12.60 -21.34 -0.62
C ILE A 48 13.35 -21.51 -1.95
N VAL A 49 13.75 -20.42 -2.61
CA VAL A 49 14.56 -20.52 -3.84
C VAL A 49 15.87 -21.27 -3.58
N ASN A 50 16.59 -20.92 -2.52
CA ASN A 50 17.85 -21.58 -2.15
C ASN A 50 17.64 -23.08 -1.86
N ALA A 51 16.52 -23.45 -1.22
CA ALA A 51 16.20 -24.84 -0.95
C ALA A 51 15.96 -25.64 -2.24
N LEU A 52 15.21 -25.07 -3.20
CA LEU A 52 14.93 -25.70 -4.49
C LEU A 52 16.20 -25.86 -5.35
N GLU A 53 17.07 -24.84 -5.34
CA GLU A 53 18.35 -24.90 -6.06
C GLU A 53 19.30 -25.95 -5.45
N ARG A 54 19.38 -26.03 -4.11
CA ARG A 54 20.22 -27.02 -3.41
C ARG A 54 19.69 -28.45 -3.52
N SER A 55 18.38 -28.63 -3.66
CA SER A 55 17.75 -29.95 -3.85
C SER A 55 17.70 -30.39 -5.31
N ASN A 56 18.28 -29.60 -6.24
CA ASN A 56 18.19 -29.81 -7.70
C ASN A 56 16.75 -29.86 -8.23
N GLN A 57 15.79 -29.28 -7.52
CA GLN A 57 14.41 -29.12 -7.99
C GLN A 57 14.23 -27.86 -8.85
N SER A 58 15.23 -26.98 -8.85
CA SER A 58 15.33 -25.82 -9.72
C SER A 58 16.80 -25.64 -10.14
N PRO A 59 17.08 -25.21 -11.39
CA PRO A 59 18.45 -24.94 -11.81
C PRO A 59 19.03 -23.75 -11.03
N ALA A 60 20.31 -23.88 -10.67
CA ALA A 60 21.07 -22.76 -10.11
C ALA A 60 21.27 -21.68 -11.18
N VAL A 61 21.22 -20.41 -10.76
CA VAL A 61 21.43 -19.26 -11.65
C VAL A 61 22.90 -18.87 -11.71
N ALA A 62 23.36 -18.33 -12.84
CA ALA A 62 24.71 -17.76 -12.99
C ALA A 62 24.83 -16.37 -12.34
N CYS A 63 23.72 -15.76 -11.93
CA CYS A 63 23.71 -14.46 -11.29
C CYS A 63 24.45 -14.47 -9.94
N GLY A 64 25.50 -13.66 -9.82
CA GLY A 64 26.27 -13.51 -8.58
C GLY A 64 26.79 -12.08 -8.39
N PRO A 65 27.56 -11.83 -7.31
CA PRO A 65 28.32 -10.60 -7.13
C PRO A 65 29.10 -10.23 -8.40
N GLY A 66 29.00 -8.99 -8.86
CA GLY A 66 29.67 -8.51 -10.08
C GLY A 66 28.92 -8.76 -11.39
N CYS A 67 27.84 -9.56 -11.41
CA CYS A 67 26.98 -9.67 -12.57
C CYS A 67 25.99 -8.48 -12.62
N SER A 68 26.24 -7.52 -13.53
CA SER A 68 25.50 -6.25 -13.60
C SER A 68 24.80 -5.99 -14.93
N TYR A 69 24.67 -6.98 -15.81
CA TYR A 69 24.08 -6.78 -17.15
C TYR A 69 22.63 -6.28 -17.08
N CYS A 70 21.77 -6.94 -16.28
CA CYS A 70 20.40 -6.48 -16.06
C CYS A 70 20.28 -5.18 -15.24
N CYS A 71 21.38 -4.70 -14.63
CA CYS A 71 21.39 -3.41 -13.92
C CYS A 71 21.38 -2.21 -14.87
N HIS A 72 21.39 -2.41 -16.18
CA HIS A 72 21.23 -1.35 -17.19
C HIS A 72 19.81 -1.36 -17.80
N SER A 73 18.97 -2.30 -17.40
CA SER A 73 17.57 -2.34 -17.79
C SER A 73 16.75 -1.36 -16.95
N GLN A 74 15.67 -0.85 -17.55
CA GLN A 74 14.65 -0.11 -16.81
C GLN A 74 13.76 -1.10 -16.08
N ILE A 75 13.43 -0.78 -14.83
CA ILE A 75 12.60 -1.61 -13.99
C ILE A 75 11.60 -0.77 -13.21
N ASP A 76 10.45 -1.37 -12.93
CA ASP A 76 9.42 -0.75 -12.11
C ASP A 76 9.39 -1.38 -10.73
N VAL A 77 9.17 -0.53 -9.72
CA VAL A 77 9.06 -0.91 -8.31
C VAL A 77 7.68 -0.59 -7.77
N LEU A 78 7.18 -1.39 -6.84
CA LEU A 78 6.00 -1.05 -6.07
C LEU A 78 6.32 0.08 -5.06
N PRO A 79 5.32 0.87 -4.63
CA PRO A 79 5.50 1.88 -3.58
C PRO A 79 6.16 1.33 -2.30
N ILE A 80 5.73 0.16 -1.83
CA ILE A 80 6.34 -0.47 -0.65
C ILE A 80 7.82 -0.86 -0.86
N GLU A 81 8.21 -1.21 -2.10
CA GLU A 81 9.60 -1.52 -2.43
C GLU A 81 10.46 -0.25 -2.43
N ALA A 82 9.94 0.85 -3.01
CA ALA A 82 10.60 2.15 -2.97
C ALA A 82 10.77 2.66 -1.52
N LEU A 83 9.73 2.53 -0.69
CA LEU A 83 9.77 2.89 0.73
C LEU A 83 10.79 2.05 1.52
N LEU A 84 10.91 0.76 1.22
CA LEU A 84 11.94 -0.10 1.79
C LEU A 84 13.35 0.39 1.42
N ILE A 85 13.56 0.80 0.16
CA ILE A 85 14.84 1.34 -0.31
C ILE A 85 15.15 2.67 0.38
N VAL A 86 14.18 3.58 0.49
CA VAL A 86 14.35 4.86 1.21
C VAL A 86 14.71 4.63 2.67
N SER A 87 14.01 3.73 3.35
CA SER A 87 14.33 3.33 4.73
C SER A 87 15.76 2.80 4.86
N PHE A 88 16.22 2.01 3.89
CA PHE A 88 17.60 1.52 3.85
C PHE A 88 18.61 2.64 3.61
N ILE A 89 18.34 3.55 2.68
CA ILE A 89 19.20 4.70 2.37
C ILE A 89 19.37 5.57 3.62
N HIS A 90 18.28 6.00 4.26
CA HIS A 90 18.38 6.84 5.46
C HIS A 90 19.13 6.18 6.62
N LYS A 91 19.06 4.85 6.73
CA LYS A 91 19.77 4.11 7.77
C LYS A 91 21.26 3.92 7.48
N ASN A 92 21.65 3.76 6.21
CA ASN A 92 22.98 3.28 5.86
C ASN A 92 23.84 4.28 5.07
N PHE A 93 23.24 5.33 4.51
CA PHE A 93 23.95 6.31 3.68
C PHE A 93 24.16 7.59 4.48
N THR A 94 25.32 8.20 4.28
CA THR A 94 25.62 9.55 4.79
C THR A 94 24.88 10.62 3.97
N GLN A 95 24.69 11.81 4.54
CA GLN A 95 24.07 12.94 3.83
C GLN A 95 24.78 13.26 2.49
N LYS A 96 26.11 13.17 2.46
CA LYS A 96 26.89 13.34 1.22
C LYS A 96 26.55 12.27 0.17
N GLN A 97 26.40 11.01 0.59
CA GLN A 97 26.02 9.93 -0.34
C GLN A 97 24.59 10.08 -0.84
N ILE A 98 23.66 10.57 -0.02
CA ILE A 98 22.29 10.87 -0.44
C ILE A 98 22.28 12.02 -1.43
N PHE A 99 23.04 13.08 -1.19
CA PHE A 99 23.19 14.20 -2.12
C PHE A 99 23.72 13.74 -3.49
N LEU A 100 24.82 12.97 -3.52
CA LEU A 100 25.37 12.43 -4.77
C LEU A 100 24.41 11.47 -5.48
N LEU A 101 23.62 10.70 -4.72
CA LEU A 101 22.58 9.84 -5.28
C LEU A 101 21.48 10.68 -5.95
N MET A 102 21.06 11.79 -5.33
CA MET A 102 20.08 12.70 -5.92
C MET A 102 20.59 13.34 -7.22
N GLU A 103 21.85 13.79 -7.27
CA GLU A 103 22.45 14.29 -8.52
C GLU A 103 22.44 13.21 -9.62
N LYS A 104 22.80 11.97 -9.28
CA LYS A 104 22.78 10.84 -10.23
C LYS A 104 21.36 10.51 -10.71
N ILE A 105 20.36 10.62 -9.83
CA ILE A 105 18.95 10.44 -10.16
C ILE A 105 18.51 11.53 -11.15
N GLU A 106 18.78 12.80 -10.86
CA GLU A 106 18.39 13.94 -11.71
C GLU A 106 19.01 13.84 -13.11
N GLN A 107 20.32 13.57 -13.20
CA GLN A 107 21.01 13.34 -14.48
C GLN A 107 20.39 12.19 -15.28
N ARG A 108 20.02 11.10 -14.61
CA ARG A 108 19.39 9.97 -15.29
C ARG A 108 17.99 10.32 -15.80
N LEU A 109 17.20 11.05 -15.01
CA LEU A 109 15.86 11.50 -15.42
C LEU A 109 15.92 12.39 -16.67
N GLU A 110 16.87 13.31 -16.72
CA GLU A 110 17.13 14.13 -17.92
C GLU A 110 17.48 13.28 -19.14
N LEU A 111 18.31 12.25 -18.95
CA LEU A 111 18.71 11.36 -20.04
C LEU A 111 17.57 10.47 -20.54
N ILE A 112 16.59 10.10 -19.72
CA ILE A 112 15.48 9.23 -20.16
C ILE A 112 14.29 9.99 -20.73
N GLN A 113 14.15 11.28 -20.40
CA GLN A 113 12.97 12.08 -20.71
C GLN A 113 12.66 12.09 -22.22
N GLY A 114 11.42 11.72 -22.56
CA GLY A 114 10.90 11.77 -23.93
C GLY A 114 11.50 10.76 -24.91
N LYS A 115 12.29 9.79 -24.44
CA LYS A 115 12.90 8.76 -25.30
C LYS A 115 12.05 7.49 -25.35
N SER A 116 12.04 6.84 -26.51
CA SER A 116 11.41 5.51 -26.69
C SER A 116 12.23 4.40 -26.05
N ASP A 117 11.62 3.26 -25.75
CA ASP A 117 12.33 2.08 -25.23
C ASP A 117 13.49 1.63 -26.12
N SER A 118 13.32 1.68 -27.44
CA SER A 118 14.38 1.37 -28.41
C SER A 118 15.58 2.33 -28.30
N THR A 119 15.32 3.61 -28.05
CA THR A 119 16.37 4.63 -27.85
C THR A 119 17.05 4.43 -26.50
N LEU A 120 16.29 4.11 -25.46
CA LEU A 120 16.83 3.86 -24.12
C LEU A 120 17.71 2.61 -24.10
N PHE A 121 17.32 1.58 -24.85
CA PHE A 121 18.10 0.37 -25.03
C PHE A 121 19.41 0.63 -25.79
N SER A 122 19.42 1.48 -26.82
CA SER A 122 20.64 1.78 -27.57
C SER A 122 21.68 2.57 -26.76
N ILE A 123 21.25 3.31 -25.73
CA ILE A 123 22.13 4.05 -24.81
C ILE A 123 22.28 3.39 -23.44
N LYS A 124 21.92 2.11 -23.29
CA LYS A 124 21.92 1.39 -22.00
C LYS A 124 23.23 1.51 -21.21
N ASP A 125 24.37 1.61 -21.88
CA ASP A 125 25.70 1.73 -21.27
C ASP A 125 25.89 3.06 -20.52
N THR A 126 25.19 4.12 -20.96
CA THR A 126 25.16 5.42 -20.27
C THR A 126 24.04 5.51 -19.23
N LEU A 127 23.21 4.46 -19.15
CA LEU A 127 22.07 4.34 -18.27
C LEU A 127 22.23 3.19 -17.26
N PRO A 128 23.31 3.09 -16.47
CA PRO A 128 23.35 2.17 -15.36
C PRO A 128 22.31 2.54 -14.29
N CYS A 129 21.81 1.53 -13.57
CA CYS A 129 20.98 1.70 -12.39
C CYS A 129 21.60 2.72 -11.42
N ILE A 130 20.76 3.57 -10.83
CA ILE A 130 21.18 4.59 -9.87
C ILE A 130 21.95 4.01 -8.66
N PHE A 131 21.70 2.74 -8.30
CA PHE A 131 22.39 2.05 -7.22
C PHE A 131 23.59 1.19 -7.64
N LEU A 132 23.93 1.12 -8.93
CA LEU A 132 25.11 0.41 -9.41
C LEU A 132 26.37 1.26 -9.17
N GLU A 133 27.36 0.67 -8.51
CA GLU A 133 28.67 1.28 -8.23
C GLU A 133 29.75 0.21 -8.32
N ASN A 134 30.76 0.42 -9.18
CA ASN A 134 31.87 -0.52 -9.40
C ASN A 134 31.40 -1.96 -9.71
N GLY A 135 30.36 -2.11 -10.54
CA GLY A 135 29.77 -3.42 -10.88
C GLY A 135 28.94 -4.08 -9.76
N MET A 136 28.75 -3.38 -8.63
CA MET A 136 28.07 -3.90 -7.44
C MET A 136 26.83 -3.08 -7.11
N CYS A 137 25.77 -3.76 -6.64
CA CYS A 137 24.54 -3.09 -6.21
C CYS A 137 24.68 -2.58 -4.77
N ARG A 138 24.63 -1.26 -4.58
CA ARG A 138 24.73 -0.62 -3.25
C ARG A 138 23.57 -0.93 -2.32
N ILE A 139 22.44 -1.39 -2.86
CA ILE A 139 21.24 -1.76 -2.11
C ILE A 139 20.95 -3.27 -2.18
N TYR A 140 21.98 -4.11 -2.39
CA TYR A 140 21.83 -5.56 -2.64
C TYR A 140 20.84 -6.26 -1.68
N GLN A 141 20.90 -5.91 -0.39
CA GLN A 141 20.07 -6.46 0.68
C GLN A 141 18.58 -6.15 0.52
N VAL A 142 18.24 -5.00 -0.03
CA VAL A 142 16.87 -4.51 -0.21
C VAL A 142 16.49 -4.36 -1.69
N ARG A 143 17.17 -5.11 -2.58
CA ARG A 143 16.81 -5.14 -4.00
C ARG A 143 15.32 -5.45 -4.18
N PRO A 144 14.62 -4.74 -5.07
CA PRO A 144 13.23 -5.03 -5.43
C PRO A 144 13.04 -6.49 -5.83
N PHE A 145 11.82 -7.00 -5.69
CA PHE A 145 11.42 -8.34 -6.14
C PHE A 145 11.77 -8.57 -7.61
N ILE A 146 11.57 -7.57 -8.48
CA ILE A 146 11.88 -7.72 -9.91
C ILE A 146 13.39 -7.98 -10.14
N CYS A 147 14.27 -7.31 -9.38
CA CYS A 147 15.72 -7.57 -9.43
C CYS A 147 16.14 -8.93 -8.88
N ARG A 148 15.26 -9.60 -8.12
CA ARG A 148 15.49 -10.95 -7.57
C ARG A 148 14.89 -12.03 -8.47
N ALA A 149 13.78 -11.70 -9.13
CA ALA A 149 13.08 -12.54 -10.10
C ALA A 149 13.88 -12.64 -11.40
N TRP A 150 14.30 -11.51 -11.98
CA TRP A 150 15.11 -11.50 -13.20
C TRP A 150 16.46 -12.16 -12.96
N ASN A 151 16.72 -13.20 -13.73
CA ASN A 151 17.88 -14.05 -13.57
C ASN A 151 18.30 -14.66 -14.91
N SER A 152 19.49 -15.25 -14.93
CA SER A 152 19.99 -16.03 -16.05
C SER A 152 20.71 -17.27 -15.53
N MET A 153 20.60 -18.38 -16.25
CA MET A 153 21.39 -19.58 -16.02
C MET A 153 22.79 -19.50 -16.65
N ASP A 154 23.03 -18.51 -17.52
CA ASP A 154 24.32 -18.27 -18.18
C ASP A 154 24.67 -16.77 -18.24
N SER A 155 25.71 -16.36 -17.51
CA SER A 155 26.18 -14.97 -17.51
C SER A 155 26.89 -14.57 -18.80
N SER A 156 27.44 -15.53 -19.55
CA SER A 156 28.11 -15.25 -20.83
C SER A 156 27.10 -14.82 -21.90
N LEU A 157 25.91 -15.41 -21.88
CA LEU A 157 24.79 -14.98 -22.73
C LEU A 157 24.32 -13.57 -22.36
N CYS A 158 24.20 -13.25 -21.07
CA CYS A 158 23.89 -11.89 -20.64
C CYS A 158 24.91 -10.87 -21.15
N LYS A 159 26.20 -11.22 -21.09
CA LYS A 159 27.27 -10.38 -21.65
C LYS A 159 27.12 -10.19 -23.15
N LYS A 160 26.88 -11.28 -23.89
CA LYS A 160 26.71 -11.24 -25.35
C LYS A 160 25.56 -10.32 -25.75
N ILE A 161 24.39 -10.45 -25.12
CA ILE A 161 23.21 -9.62 -25.39
C ILE A 161 23.48 -8.15 -25.02
N PHE A 162 24.14 -7.93 -23.89
CA PHE A 162 24.54 -6.60 -23.47
C PHE A 162 25.48 -5.95 -24.50
N ASP A 163 26.50 -6.67 -24.96
CA ASP A 163 27.47 -6.14 -25.93
C ASP A 163 26.87 -5.99 -27.33
N SER A 164 25.97 -6.89 -27.75
CA SER A 164 25.39 -6.88 -29.11
C SER A 164 24.31 -5.80 -29.29
N GLY A 165 23.57 -5.48 -28.22
CA GLY A 165 22.42 -4.58 -28.33
C GLY A 165 21.32 -5.13 -29.24
N THR A 166 21.14 -6.45 -29.31
CA THR A 166 20.08 -7.13 -30.05
C THR A 166 19.30 -8.06 -29.13
N PHE A 167 17.97 -8.10 -29.30
CA PHE A 167 17.04 -8.87 -28.45
C PHE A 167 16.75 -10.29 -28.97
N ASP A 168 17.50 -10.75 -29.96
CA ASP A 168 17.17 -11.97 -30.70
C ASP A 168 17.47 -13.27 -29.93
N ASP A 169 18.31 -13.19 -28.88
CA ASP A 169 18.64 -14.33 -28.03
C ASP A 169 17.74 -14.34 -26.77
N GLU A 170 16.98 -15.42 -26.56
CA GLU A 170 16.23 -15.63 -25.31
C GLU A 170 17.19 -15.90 -24.14
N ILE A 171 17.03 -15.18 -23.04
CA ILE A 171 17.78 -15.44 -21.81
C ILE A 171 17.13 -16.61 -21.07
N GLU A 172 17.81 -17.74 -21.02
CA GLU A 172 17.40 -18.88 -20.19
C GLU A 172 17.40 -18.49 -18.71
N SER A 173 16.25 -18.60 -18.06
CA SER A 173 16.03 -18.16 -16.69
C SER A 173 15.28 -19.20 -15.86
N SER A 174 15.55 -19.23 -14.56
CA SER A 174 14.90 -20.12 -13.60
C SER A 174 13.46 -19.66 -13.35
N SER A 175 12.52 -20.36 -14.01
CA SER A 175 11.08 -20.11 -13.88
C SER A 175 10.58 -20.23 -12.43
N ALA A 176 11.14 -21.15 -11.64
CA ALA A 176 10.80 -21.28 -10.22
C ALA A 176 11.19 -20.03 -9.42
N ARG A 177 12.37 -19.46 -9.68
CA ARG A 177 12.84 -18.22 -9.05
C ARG A 177 11.97 -17.04 -9.46
N ASN A 178 11.64 -16.92 -10.75
CA ASN A 178 10.69 -15.91 -11.25
C ASN A 178 9.35 -16.02 -10.50
N PHE A 179 8.75 -17.21 -10.52
CA PHE A 179 7.45 -17.48 -9.92
C PHE A 179 7.43 -17.15 -8.42
N ILE A 180 8.45 -17.54 -7.64
CA ILE A 180 8.50 -17.29 -6.20
C ILE A 180 8.55 -15.79 -5.88
N PHE A 181 9.45 -15.04 -6.51
CA PHE A 181 9.58 -13.61 -6.22
C PHE A 181 8.43 -12.79 -6.79
N GLU A 182 7.86 -13.15 -7.94
CA GLU A 182 6.66 -12.52 -8.49
C GLU A 182 5.43 -12.81 -7.63
N SER A 183 5.29 -14.03 -7.09
CA SER A 183 4.23 -14.37 -6.14
C SER A 183 4.33 -13.53 -4.87
N ALA A 184 5.53 -13.41 -4.29
CA ALA A 184 5.78 -12.57 -3.13
C ALA A 184 5.50 -11.09 -3.42
N ARG A 185 5.89 -10.58 -4.59
CA ARG A 185 5.57 -9.21 -5.03
C ARG A 185 4.05 -8.99 -5.14
N SER A 186 3.35 -9.93 -5.79
CA SER A 186 1.91 -9.87 -6.01
C SER A 186 1.11 -9.93 -4.70
N LEU A 187 1.67 -10.56 -3.66
CA LEU A 187 1.07 -10.55 -2.32
C LEU A 187 0.91 -9.12 -1.80
N PHE A 188 1.98 -8.32 -1.83
CA PHE A 188 1.96 -6.94 -1.35
C PHE A 188 1.08 -6.04 -2.22
N ALA A 189 1.06 -6.26 -3.54
CA ALA A 189 0.16 -5.55 -4.44
C ALA A 189 -1.33 -5.83 -4.08
N ASP A 190 -1.69 -7.08 -3.80
CA ASP A 190 -3.06 -7.45 -3.42
C ASP A 190 -3.47 -6.84 -2.08
N PHE A 191 -2.61 -6.95 -1.05
CA PHE A 191 -2.88 -6.35 0.25
C PHE A 191 -2.99 -4.82 0.16
N GLY A 192 -2.08 -4.17 -0.57
CA GLY A 192 -2.15 -2.73 -0.80
C GLY A 192 -3.47 -2.31 -1.47
N ARG A 193 -3.93 -3.08 -2.47
CA ARG A 193 -5.20 -2.82 -3.17
C ARG A 193 -6.41 -2.97 -2.24
N GLN A 194 -6.43 -4.04 -1.43
CA GLN A 194 -7.47 -4.25 -0.41
C GLN A 194 -7.51 -3.11 0.62
N LEU A 195 -6.35 -2.53 0.94
CA LEU A 195 -6.22 -1.42 1.86
C LEU A 195 -6.44 -0.04 1.21
N LYS A 196 -6.68 -0.01 -0.12
CA LYS A 196 -6.80 1.19 -0.98
C LYS A 196 -5.56 2.09 -0.90
N LEU A 197 -4.38 1.50 -1.07
CA LEU A 197 -3.10 2.21 -1.15
C LEU A 197 -2.62 2.26 -2.60
N GLU A 198 -1.68 3.16 -2.90
CA GLU A 198 -0.94 3.14 -4.17
C GLU A 198 -0.27 1.77 -4.34
N THR A 199 -0.51 1.11 -5.48
CA THR A 199 0.03 -0.23 -5.77
C THR A 199 0.52 -0.41 -7.20
N LEU A 200 0.35 0.60 -8.05
CA LEU A 200 0.84 0.55 -9.41
C LEU A 200 2.37 0.60 -9.39
N PRO A 201 3.06 -0.32 -10.10
CA PRO A 201 4.48 -0.21 -10.31
C PRO A 201 4.84 1.10 -11.01
N PHE A 202 6.01 1.64 -10.68
CA PHE A 202 6.51 2.88 -11.27
C PHE A 202 8.02 2.77 -11.53
N GLU A 203 8.51 3.45 -12.57
CA GLU A 203 9.92 3.38 -12.96
C GLU A 203 10.80 3.78 -11.78
N MET A 204 11.80 2.94 -11.46
CA MET A 204 12.55 3.02 -10.23
C MET A 204 13.27 4.35 -10.03
N THR A 205 13.84 4.94 -11.07
CA THR A 205 14.56 6.22 -10.98
C THR A 205 13.60 7.33 -10.54
N GLN A 206 12.45 7.45 -11.20
CA GLN A 206 11.45 8.45 -10.86
C GLN A 206 10.78 8.17 -9.52
N ALA A 207 10.51 6.90 -9.20
CA ALA A 207 9.99 6.49 -7.89
C ALA A 207 10.92 6.92 -6.75
N MET A 208 12.23 6.71 -6.90
CA MET A 208 13.21 7.11 -5.90
C MET A 208 13.34 8.63 -5.79
N PHE A 209 13.28 9.36 -6.92
CA PHE A 209 13.25 10.82 -6.91
C PHE A 209 12.07 11.36 -6.10
N ASN A 210 10.86 10.87 -6.39
CA ASN A 210 9.63 11.33 -5.75
C ASN A 210 9.67 11.02 -4.24
N CYS A 211 10.03 9.80 -3.85
CA CYS A 211 10.11 9.44 -2.44
C CYS A 211 11.18 10.23 -1.67
N LEU A 212 12.36 10.46 -2.25
CA LEU A 212 13.45 11.18 -1.56
C LEU A 212 13.19 12.69 -1.44
N LYS A 213 12.39 13.29 -2.34
CA LYS A 213 11.94 14.70 -2.22
C LYS A 213 10.74 14.88 -1.31
N THR A 214 9.99 13.80 -1.04
CA THR A 214 8.81 13.84 -0.20
C THR A 214 9.18 13.80 1.28
N ILE A 215 8.56 14.66 2.08
CA ILE A 215 8.71 14.61 3.53
C ILE A 215 7.82 13.46 4.04
N ASP A 216 8.44 12.49 4.73
CA ASP A 216 7.76 11.32 5.30
C ASP A 216 6.83 10.57 4.30
N PRO A 217 7.38 10.04 3.19
CA PRO A 217 6.60 9.34 2.16
C PRO A 217 5.90 8.08 2.71
N PHE A 218 6.42 7.51 3.79
CA PHE A 218 5.83 6.31 4.39
C PHE A 218 4.48 6.61 5.03
N SER A 219 4.41 7.66 5.85
CA SER A 219 3.14 8.10 6.46
C SER A 219 2.12 8.53 5.40
N LEU A 220 2.57 9.24 4.36
CA LEU A 220 1.74 9.63 3.23
C LEU A 220 1.12 8.43 2.52
N TRP A 221 1.95 7.44 2.16
CA TRP A 221 1.47 6.25 1.48
C TRP A 221 0.51 5.42 2.37
N LEU A 222 0.78 5.29 3.67
CA LEU A 222 -0.14 4.59 4.59
C LEU A 222 -1.46 5.33 4.80
N SER A 223 -1.47 6.65 4.63
CA SER A 223 -2.67 7.47 4.53
C SER A 223 -3.37 7.32 3.17
N GLY A 224 -2.87 6.50 2.24
CA GLY A 224 -3.52 6.27 0.95
C GLY A 224 -3.32 7.37 -0.08
N GLN A 225 -2.35 8.25 0.15
CA GLN A 225 -1.88 9.18 -0.88
C GLN A 225 -0.87 8.48 -1.80
N ASP A 226 -0.87 8.88 -3.07
CA ASP A 226 0.10 8.42 -4.05
C ASP A 226 1.43 9.16 -3.83
N ILE A 227 2.52 8.39 -3.70
CA ILE A 227 3.87 8.89 -3.45
C ILE A 227 4.79 8.69 -4.65
N LEU A 228 4.45 7.77 -5.56
CA LEU A 228 5.24 7.54 -6.77
C LEU A 228 4.71 8.33 -7.96
N ASN A 229 3.39 8.48 -8.12
CA ASN A 229 2.81 9.27 -9.20
C ASN A 229 2.28 10.63 -8.74
N VAL A 230 3.18 11.50 -8.24
CA VAL A 230 2.82 12.80 -7.64
C VAL A 230 2.18 13.78 -8.63
N ASN A 231 2.37 13.57 -9.95
CA ASN A 231 1.82 14.44 -10.99
C ASN A 231 0.38 14.09 -11.42
N ASN A 232 -0.19 13.02 -10.87
CA ASN A 232 -1.57 12.63 -11.12
C ASN A 232 -2.26 12.46 -9.76
N PRO A 233 -2.72 13.56 -9.11
CA PRO A 233 -3.53 13.41 -7.91
C PRO A 233 -4.69 12.47 -8.24
N LEU A 234 -4.97 11.50 -7.35
CA LEU A 234 -6.12 10.62 -7.45
C LEU A 234 -7.34 11.45 -7.88
N GLU A 235 -7.74 11.31 -9.15
CA GLU A 235 -9.02 11.89 -9.55
C GLU A 235 -10.06 11.31 -8.59
N PRO A 236 -10.91 12.15 -7.98
CA PRO A 236 -12.06 11.62 -7.29
C PRO A 236 -12.75 10.67 -8.26
N ALA A 237 -13.00 9.43 -7.81
CA ALA A 237 -13.82 8.50 -8.58
C ALA A 237 -15.04 9.29 -9.06
N PHE A 238 -15.32 9.23 -10.37
CA PHE A 238 -16.41 9.87 -11.12
C PHE A 238 -16.01 10.96 -12.11
N SER A 239 -15.64 10.52 -13.32
CA SER A 239 -15.94 11.20 -14.59
C SER A 239 -15.65 10.29 -15.80
N ARG A 240 -16.40 9.19 -15.91
CA ARG A 240 -16.68 8.58 -17.22
C ARG A 240 -18.18 8.56 -17.42
N VAL A 241 -18.71 9.64 -17.98
CA VAL A 241 -19.93 9.58 -18.75
C VAL A 241 -19.47 9.53 -20.21
N ASP A 242 -19.75 8.42 -20.86
CA ASP A 242 -19.54 8.22 -22.28
C ASP A 242 -20.30 9.30 -23.06
N SER A 243 -19.56 10.11 -23.81
CA SER A 243 -20.14 11.02 -24.79
C SER A 243 -20.18 10.31 -26.15
N SER A 244 -21.31 9.66 -26.44
CA SER A 244 -21.74 9.35 -27.80
C SER A 244 -23.10 10.02 -28.02
N GLY A 245 -23.15 10.95 -28.97
CA GLY A 245 -24.32 11.80 -29.24
C GLY A 245 -25.48 11.07 -29.92
N ASP A 246 -26.67 11.68 -29.90
CA ASP A 246 -27.33 12.26 -31.08
C ASP A 246 -28.62 13.02 -30.66
N HIS A 247 -29.08 13.92 -31.52
CA HIS A 247 -30.17 14.88 -31.36
C HIS A 247 -31.60 14.30 -31.26
N GLY A 248 -32.51 15.00 -30.55
CA GLY A 248 -33.97 14.83 -30.69
C GLY A 248 -34.80 15.62 -29.68
N PHE A 249 -35.89 16.26 -30.14
CA PHE A 249 -36.68 17.33 -29.51
C PHE A 249 -37.86 16.88 -28.59
N ILE A 250 -38.24 17.77 -27.66
CA ILE A 250 -39.61 18.07 -27.07
C ILE A 250 -40.30 16.90 -26.33
N GLU A 251 -40.73 16.96 -25.06
CA GLU A 251 -41.76 17.82 -24.44
C GLU A 251 -41.76 17.62 -22.90
N ALA A 252 -42.46 18.51 -22.18
CA ALA A 252 -42.53 18.59 -20.72
C ALA A 252 -43.22 17.40 -20.06
N ASP A 253 -42.63 16.87 -18.97
CA ASP A 253 -43.41 16.42 -17.84
C ASP A 253 -42.62 16.55 -16.53
N SER A 254 -43.38 16.85 -15.49
CA SER A 254 -42.96 17.10 -14.12
C SER A 254 -42.27 15.90 -13.49
N ASP A 255 -41.00 16.07 -13.08
CA ASP A 255 -40.47 15.24 -12.01
C ASP A 255 -39.49 16.02 -11.15
N LYS A 256 -39.69 15.90 -9.83
CA LYS A 256 -38.88 16.58 -8.82
C LYS A 256 -37.49 15.96 -8.88
N SER A 257 -36.54 16.70 -9.45
CA SER A 257 -35.13 16.34 -9.33
C SER A 257 -34.75 16.33 -7.84
N VAL A 258 -34.58 15.12 -7.31
CA VAL A 258 -33.85 14.88 -6.07
C VAL A 258 -32.42 15.33 -6.36
N GLN A 259 -32.12 16.59 -6.05
CA GLN A 259 -30.75 17.07 -5.99
C GLN A 259 -30.06 16.29 -4.86
N THR A 260 -29.37 15.21 -5.21
CA THR A 260 -28.44 14.52 -4.33
C THR A 260 -27.38 15.53 -3.92
N ARG A 261 -27.46 16.01 -2.69
CA ARG A 261 -26.41 16.82 -2.09
C ARG A 261 -25.08 16.05 -2.19
N PRO A 262 -23.95 16.70 -2.49
CA PRO A 262 -22.66 16.03 -2.43
C PRO A 262 -22.47 15.43 -1.03
N VAL A 263 -22.14 14.14 -0.99
CA VAL A 263 -21.88 13.41 0.26
C VAL A 263 -20.70 14.07 0.96
N SER A 264 -20.80 14.31 2.28
CA SER A 264 -19.70 14.91 3.03
C SER A 264 -18.53 13.92 3.17
N ARG A 265 -17.30 14.42 3.36
CA ARG A 265 -16.12 13.55 3.56
C ARG A 265 -16.25 12.65 4.79
N GLU A 266 -16.95 13.14 5.81
CA GLU A 266 -17.31 12.44 7.03
C GLU A 266 -18.21 11.24 6.71
N GLN A 267 -19.21 11.45 5.84
CA GLN A 267 -20.09 10.39 5.40
C GLN A 267 -19.36 9.40 4.49
N GLU A 268 -18.49 9.85 3.58
CA GLU A 268 -17.65 8.94 2.78
C GLU A 268 -16.75 8.04 3.66
N TYR A 269 -16.19 8.59 4.74
CA TYR A 269 -15.42 7.82 5.73
C TYR A 269 -16.28 6.76 6.42
N ILE A 270 -17.52 7.10 6.79
CA ILE A 270 -18.46 6.14 7.40
C ILE A 270 -18.87 5.07 6.38
N ASP A 271 -19.23 5.48 5.17
CA ASP A 271 -19.66 4.61 4.08
C ASP A 271 -18.57 3.60 3.71
N TYR A 272 -17.28 3.98 3.76
CA TYR A 272 -16.17 3.03 3.60
C TYR A 272 -16.29 1.84 4.56
N PHE A 273 -16.51 2.10 5.85
CA PHE A 273 -16.64 1.05 6.86
C PHE A 273 -17.96 0.29 6.72
N TYR A 274 -19.04 1.01 6.43
CA TYR A 274 -20.37 0.44 6.24
C TYR A 274 -20.40 -0.52 5.04
N ASP A 275 -19.70 -0.19 3.97
CA ASP A 275 -19.59 -1.04 2.79
C ASP A 275 -18.68 -2.23 3.03
N LYS A 276 -17.58 -2.03 3.75
CA LYS A 276 -16.61 -3.09 4.06
C LYS A 276 -17.19 -4.17 4.97
N TYR A 277 -17.86 -3.77 6.05
CA TYR A 277 -18.42 -4.70 7.02
C TYR A 277 -19.92 -4.73 6.86
N LYS A 278 -20.51 -5.82 6.34
CA LYS A 278 -21.96 -5.88 6.02
C LYS A 278 -22.87 -6.21 7.21
N ARG A 279 -22.32 -6.72 8.32
CA ARG A 279 -23.09 -7.05 9.53
C ARG A 279 -23.36 -5.79 10.36
N ARG A 280 -24.57 -5.63 10.88
CA ARG A 280 -25.06 -4.45 11.63
C ARG A 280 -25.35 -4.77 13.09
N LEU A 281 -25.31 -3.78 13.97
CA LEU A 281 -25.83 -3.90 15.33
C LEU A 281 -27.30 -3.50 15.34
N THR A 282 -28.18 -4.38 15.81
CA THR A 282 -29.59 -4.05 16.03
C THR A 282 -29.75 -3.15 17.25
N GLY A 283 -30.50 -2.05 17.13
CA GLY A 283 -30.87 -1.18 18.26
C GLY A 283 -30.00 0.06 18.52
N TYR A 284 -29.00 0.33 17.67
CA TYR A 284 -28.15 1.55 17.74
C TYR A 284 -28.47 2.59 16.64
N GLU A 285 -29.53 2.36 15.85
CA GLU A 285 -30.03 3.31 14.86
C GLU A 285 -30.95 4.32 15.56
N THR A 286 -30.39 5.23 16.36
CA THR A 286 -31.16 6.34 16.93
C THR A 286 -31.20 7.49 15.93
N THR A 287 -32.37 7.76 15.36
CA THR A 287 -32.66 9.02 14.66
C THR A 287 -32.97 10.09 15.70
N GLY A 288 -31.92 10.69 16.27
CA GLY A 288 -32.03 11.99 16.91
C GLY A 288 -32.04 13.07 15.83
N ASN A 289 -32.80 14.15 16.03
CA ASN A 289 -33.26 15.10 15.00
C ASN A 289 -32.25 15.72 14.01
N ASP A 290 -30.95 15.42 14.04
CA ASP A 290 -29.98 15.88 13.02
C ASP A 290 -28.71 14.99 12.87
N SER A 291 -28.66 13.77 13.42
CA SER A 291 -27.46 12.92 13.31
C SER A 291 -27.83 11.42 13.21
N GLN A 292 -27.28 10.75 12.20
CA GLN A 292 -27.50 9.32 11.93
C GLN A 292 -26.32 8.51 12.47
N VAL A 293 -26.58 7.62 13.42
CA VAL A 293 -25.57 6.70 13.95
C VAL A 293 -25.50 5.44 13.08
N HIS A 294 -24.32 5.19 12.51
CA HIS A 294 -24.03 4.05 11.65
C HIS A 294 -23.27 2.98 12.44
N SER A 295 -23.89 1.82 12.65
CA SER A 295 -23.30 0.73 13.44
C SER A 295 -22.95 -0.50 12.59
N PHE A 296 -21.82 -1.13 12.89
CA PHE A 296 -21.37 -2.33 12.17
C PHE A 296 -20.52 -3.26 13.05
N ILE A 297 -20.50 -4.54 12.66
CA ILE A 297 -19.67 -5.56 13.30
C ILE A 297 -18.32 -5.62 12.59
N PHE A 298 -17.26 -5.25 13.30
CA PHE A 298 -15.91 -5.29 12.78
C PHE A 298 -15.40 -6.73 12.71
N GLN A 299 -14.81 -7.09 11.57
CA GLN A 299 -14.21 -8.39 11.34
C GLN A 299 -12.70 -8.24 11.15
N ASN A 300 -11.92 -9.17 11.72
CA ASN A 300 -10.49 -9.24 11.43
C ASN A 300 -10.23 -9.79 10.00
N VAL A 301 -8.96 -9.97 9.64
CA VAL A 301 -8.57 -10.47 8.30
C VAL A 301 -8.96 -11.90 7.97
N TYR A 302 -9.44 -12.65 8.95
CA TYR A 302 -10.03 -13.97 8.73
C TYR A 302 -11.56 -13.92 8.60
N GLY A 303 -12.16 -12.72 8.61
CA GLY A 303 -13.62 -12.57 8.62
C GLY A 303 -14.26 -12.89 9.98
N LYS A 304 -13.47 -13.16 11.02
CA LYS A 304 -13.99 -13.40 12.37
C LYS A 304 -14.42 -12.07 12.96
N SER A 305 -15.66 -12.02 13.47
CA SER A 305 -16.16 -10.86 14.19
C SER A 305 -15.42 -10.68 15.51
N ILE A 306 -14.80 -9.51 15.71
CA ILE A 306 -13.95 -9.22 16.88
C ILE A 306 -14.48 -8.08 17.75
N GLY A 307 -15.43 -7.29 17.25
CA GLY A 307 -16.05 -6.23 18.00
C GLY A 307 -17.11 -5.50 17.19
N ALA A 308 -17.67 -4.47 17.79
CA ALA A 308 -18.68 -3.65 17.18
C ALA A 308 -18.35 -2.16 17.36
N ILE A 309 -18.70 -1.39 16.34
CA ILE A 309 -18.40 0.03 16.24
C ILE A 309 -19.69 0.77 15.85
N ALA A 310 -19.90 1.95 16.43
CA ALA A 310 -20.93 2.89 16.00
C ALA A 310 -20.28 4.26 15.76
N LEU A 311 -20.49 4.80 14.57
CA LEU A 311 -19.93 6.06 14.11
C LEU A 311 -21.05 7.04 13.76
N ASP A 312 -20.76 8.33 13.87
CA ASP A 312 -21.68 9.41 13.54
C ASP A 312 -20.91 10.54 12.87
N ALA A 313 -21.42 10.96 11.70
CA ALA A 313 -20.97 12.18 11.04
C ALA A 313 -21.61 13.34 11.79
N GLY A 314 -21.01 13.73 12.93
CA GLY A 314 -21.54 14.82 13.73
C GLY A 314 -21.75 16.08 12.90
N VAL A 315 -22.74 16.91 13.25
CA VAL A 315 -23.14 18.15 12.54
C VAL A 315 -22.05 19.26 12.58
N SER A 316 -20.81 18.92 12.94
CA SER A 316 -19.75 19.90 13.19
C SER A 316 -19.07 20.34 11.89
N GLN A 317 -18.75 21.63 11.80
CA GLN A 317 -18.06 22.25 10.65
C GLN A 317 -16.59 21.81 10.47
N ASN A 318 -16.07 20.91 11.32
CA ASN A 318 -14.65 20.63 11.47
C ASN A 318 -14.20 19.27 10.91
N ARG A 319 -14.96 18.64 10.00
CA ARG A 319 -14.62 17.32 9.44
C ARG A 319 -14.40 16.26 10.50
N THR A 320 -15.34 16.14 11.43
CA THR A 320 -15.20 15.27 12.60
C THR A 320 -16.23 14.16 12.60
N VAL A 321 -15.76 12.92 12.75
CA VAL A 321 -16.62 11.75 12.98
C VAL A 321 -16.52 11.35 14.46
N HIS A 322 -17.67 11.17 15.10
CA HIS A 322 -17.75 10.75 16.49
C HIS A 322 -17.84 9.22 16.58
N ILE A 323 -17.01 8.63 17.46
CA ILE A 323 -17.05 7.22 17.82
C ILE A 323 -18.00 7.09 19.02
N HIS A 324 -19.27 6.81 18.74
CA HIS A 324 -20.29 6.57 19.78
C HIS A 324 -20.05 5.26 20.54
N HIS A 325 -19.60 4.24 19.82
CA HIS A 325 -19.37 2.93 20.41
C HIS A 325 -18.14 2.27 19.79
N LEU A 326 -17.28 1.70 20.64
CA LEU A 326 -16.20 0.81 20.24
C LEU A 326 -16.07 -0.26 21.33
N ARG A 327 -16.51 -1.48 21.02
CA ARG A 327 -16.49 -2.58 21.98
C ARG A 327 -15.95 -3.85 21.35
N ALA A 328 -14.88 -4.38 21.93
CA ALA A 328 -14.39 -5.71 21.60
C ALA A 328 -15.32 -6.80 22.16
N PHE A 329 -15.53 -7.89 21.42
CA PHE A 329 -16.31 -9.04 21.90
C PHE A 329 -15.54 -9.89 22.90
N VAL A 330 -14.21 -9.85 22.84
CA VAL A 330 -13.32 -10.49 23.80
C VAL A 330 -12.38 -9.42 24.33
N LEU A 331 -12.39 -9.21 25.64
CA LEU A 331 -11.55 -8.23 26.30
C LEU A 331 -10.09 -8.71 26.37
N GLN A 332 -9.16 -7.77 26.51
CA GLN A 332 -7.72 -8.01 26.74
C GLN A 332 -6.99 -8.86 25.69
N ASN A 333 -7.53 -8.96 24.48
CA ASN A 333 -6.90 -9.69 23.37
C ASN A 333 -6.39 -8.79 22.23
N GLY A 334 -6.40 -7.47 22.42
CA GLY A 334 -5.98 -6.48 21.41
C GLY A 334 -7.04 -6.09 20.36
N SER A 335 -8.24 -6.68 20.35
CA SER A 335 -9.26 -6.37 19.33
C SER A 335 -9.69 -4.90 19.35
N GLY A 336 -9.78 -4.27 20.53
CA GLY A 336 -10.09 -2.84 20.65
C GLY A 336 -9.03 -1.96 19.98
N THR A 337 -7.76 -2.29 20.20
CA THR A 337 -6.61 -1.62 19.57
C THR A 337 -6.65 -1.76 18.06
N GLN A 338 -6.89 -2.98 17.56
CA GLN A 338 -6.98 -3.26 16.13
C GLN A 338 -8.10 -2.46 15.44
N MET A 339 -9.28 -2.40 16.06
CA MET A 339 -10.40 -1.59 15.57
C MET A 339 -10.06 -0.10 15.56
N LEU A 340 -9.53 0.44 16.66
CA LEU A 340 -9.23 1.86 16.79
C LEU A 340 -8.13 2.31 15.82
N LEU A 341 -7.10 1.48 15.61
CA LEU A 341 -6.03 1.79 14.66
C LEU A 341 -6.56 1.85 13.22
N GLU A 342 -7.43 0.92 12.80
CA GLU A 342 -8.00 0.97 11.45
C GLU A 342 -8.90 2.22 11.28
N LEU A 343 -9.68 2.60 12.30
CA LEU A 343 -10.43 3.86 12.29
C LEU A 343 -9.47 5.06 12.13
N CYS A 344 -8.43 5.15 12.96
CA CYS A 344 -7.45 6.23 12.93
C CYS A 344 -6.75 6.33 11.57
N ARG A 345 -6.29 5.20 11.03
CA ARG A 345 -5.61 5.13 9.74
C ARG A 345 -6.52 5.59 8.60
N LYS A 346 -7.78 5.14 8.60
CA LYS A 346 -8.75 5.61 7.60
C LYS A 346 -9.10 7.08 7.80
N ALA A 347 -9.13 7.56 9.04
CA ALA A 347 -9.38 8.97 9.30
C ALA A 347 -8.24 9.83 8.73
N ASP A 348 -6.99 9.34 8.80
CA ASP A 348 -5.87 9.95 8.09
C ASP A 348 -6.11 9.95 6.56
N CYS A 349 -6.56 8.83 5.98
CA CYS A 349 -6.87 8.77 4.54
C CYS A 349 -7.94 9.74 4.07
N PHE A 350 -9.01 9.90 4.84
CA PHE A 350 -10.12 10.78 4.49
C PHE A 350 -9.90 12.22 4.98
N ASN A 351 -8.78 12.50 5.66
CA ASN A 351 -8.50 13.77 6.33
C ASN A 351 -9.64 14.19 7.28
N ILE A 352 -10.04 13.25 8.14
CA ILE A 352 -11.13 13.35 9.11
C ILE A 352 -10.57 13.35 10.53
N ARG A 353 -11.12 14.21 11.39
CA ARG A 353 -10.88 14.17 12.84
C ARG A 353 -11.75 13.08 13.45
N LEU A 354 -11.21 12.36 14.42
CA LEU A 354 -12.00 11.43 15.21
C LEU A 354 -12.25 12.04 16.58
N SER A 355 -13.49 11.98 17.05
CA SER A 355 -13.80 12.28 18.44
C SER A 355 -14.35 11.04 19.14
N ALA A 356 -14.10 10.92 20.43
CA ALA A 356 -14.60 9.83 21.25
C ALA A 356 -14.85 10.35 22.67
N ASN A 357 -15.91 9.86 23.29
CA ASN A 357 -16.13 10.05 24.71
C ASN A 357 -15.85 8.71 25.41
N PRO A 358 -14.81 8.63 26.28
CA PRO A 358 -14.47 7.40 27.01
C PRO A 358 -15.60 6.83 27.86
N ALA A 359 -16.68 7.59 28.07
CA ALA A 359 -17.85 7.20 28.82
C ALA A 359 -19.08 7.20 27.91
N PHE A 360 -19.58 6.01 27.54
CA PHE A 360 -20.98 5.84 27.18
C PHE A 360 -21.45 4.38 27.35
N THR A 361 -22.05 4.10 28.50
CA THR A 361 -22.99 2.99 28.70
C THR A 361 -24.20 3.55 29.44
N PRO A 362 -25.41 3.52 28.87
CA PRO A 362 -26.60 4.07 29.53
C PRO A 362 -26.96 3.37 30.85
N ASN A 363 -26.45 2.15 31.09
CA ASN A 363 -26.91 1.25 32.14
C ASN A 363 -25.82 0.78 33.13
N GLU A 364 -24.59 1.28 33.06
CA GLU A 364 -23.52 0.91 33.99
C GLU A 364 -22.97 2.14 34.72
N THR A 365 -22.77 2.03 36.03
CA THR A 365 -22.13 3.08 36.84
C THR A 365 -20.65 3.20 36.48
N PHE A 366 -20.31 4.19 35.67
CA PHE A 366 -18.95 4.46 35.22
C PHE A 366 -18.18 5.29 36.26
N SER A 367 -17.00 4.83 36.70
CA SER A 367 -16.20 5.54 37.71
C SER A 367 -15.19 6.51 37.06
N ARG A 368 -14.75 7.53 37.83
CA ARG A 368 -13.67 8.45 37.40
C ARG A 368 -12.34 7.71 37.12
N LYS A 369 -12.14 6.55 37.75
CA LYS A 369 -10.96 5.71 37.53
C LYS A 369 -11.01 5.05 36.16
N ASP A 370 -12.19 4.57 35.74
CA ASP A 370 -12.41 3.95 34.43
C ASP A 370 -12.27 4.97 33.30
N PHE A 371 -12.75 6.22 33.52
CA PHE A 371 -12.51 7.33 32.59
C PHE A 371 -11.03 7.52 32.32
N LYS A 372 -10.22 7.65 33.38
CA LYS A 372 -8.79 7.94 33.25
C LYS A 372 -8.05 6.79 32.57
N VAL A 373 -8.40 5.54 32.86
CA VAL A 373 -7.81 4.36 32.19
C VAL A 373 -8.12 4.36 30.70
N LEU A 374 -9.38 4.61 30.32
CA LEU A 374 -9.76 4.67 28.91
C LEU A 374 -9.18 5.89 28.19
N SER A 375 -9.15 7.07 28.83
CA SER A 375 -8.51 8.26 28.24
C SER A 375 -7.03 8.03 27.98
N ASN A 376 -6.28 7.49 28.95
CA ASN A 376 -4.87 7.13 28.76
C ASN A 376 -4.66 6.09 27.65
N TRP A 377 -5.65 5.23 27.39
CA TRP A 377 -5.60 4.28 26.28
C TRP A 377 -5.80 4.99 24.94
N TYR A 378 -6.82 5.86 24.81
CA TYR A 378 -7.05 6.66 23.60
C TYR A 378 -5.88 7.61 23.28
N GLU A 379 -5.21 8.17 24.29
CA GLU A 379 -4.03 9.05 24.12
C GLU A 379 -2.90 8.37 23.34
N GLN A 380 -2.73 7.06 23.48
CA GLN A 380 -1.72 6.28 22.73
C GLN A 380 -1.96 6.32 21.20
N PHE A 381 -3.16 6.68 20.77
CA PHE A 381 -3.55 6.78 19.36
C PHE A 381 -3.63 8.24 18.87
N GLY A 382 -3.16 9.20 19.67
CA GLY A 382 -3.11 10.62 19.32
C GLY A 382 -4.37 11.42 19.66
N PHE A 383 -5.30 10.84 20.42
CA PHE A 383 -6.44 11.57 20.96
C PHE A 383 -6.01 12.46 22.13
N LYS A 384 -6.59 13.66 22.23
CA LYS A 384 -6.33 14.63 23.30
C LYS A 384 -7.63 15.31 23.73
N GLY A 385 -7.75 15.68 25.01
CA GLY A 385 -8.90 16.42 25.56
C GLY A 385 -9.26 15.99 26.98
N ASP A 386 -10.10 16.77 27.66
CA ASP A 386 -10.44 16.54 29.08
C ASP A 386 -11.76 15.77 29.27
N THR A 387 -12.81 16.17 28.54
CA THR A 387 -14.17 15.59 28.64
C THR A 387 -14.58 14.86 27.36
N GLY A 388 -14.19 15.41 26.20
CA GLY A 388 -14.28 14.77 24.90
C GLY A 388 -12.90 14.69 24.27
N LEU A 389 -12.52 13.50 23.84
CA LEU A 389 -11.23 13.26 23.22
C LEU A 389 -11.33 13.49 21.73
N CYS A 390 -10.34 14.18 21.16
CA CYS A 390 -10.25 14.45 19.73
C CYS A 390 -8.86 14.09 19.19
N ARG A 391 -8.84 13.40 18.06
CA ARG A 391 -7.65 13.08 17.28
C ARG A 391 -7.70 13.86 15.97
N ILE A 392 -6.64 14.62 15.72
CA ILE A 392 -6.42 15.29 14.44
C ILE A 392 -5.79 14.25 13.50
N PRO A 393 -6.24 14.13 12.23
CA PRO A 393 -5.60 13.23 11.28
C PRO A 393 -4.14 13.63 11.10
N ARG A 394 -3.26 12.65 10.90
CA ARG A 394 -1.87 12.90 10.52
C ARG A 394 -1.94 13.59 9.15
N GLN A 395 -1.67 14.90 9.13
CA GLN A 395 -1.60 15.65 7.88
C GLN A 395 -0.56 14.97 7.00
N GLY A 396 -0.95 14.66 5.76
CA GLY A 396 0.01 14.41 4.71
C GLY A 396 0.66 15.70 4.27
#